data_AF-A0A7V5Y6L2-F1
#
_entry.id   AF-A0A7V5Y6L2-F1
#
_cell.length_a   1.000
_cell.length_b   1.000
_cell.length_c   1.000
_cell.angle_alpha   90.00
_cell.angle_beta   90.00
_cell.angle_gamma   90.00
#
_symmetry.space_group_name_H-M   'P 1'
#
loop_
_entity.id
_entity.type
_entity.pdbx_description
1 polymer ?
#
loop_
_entity_poly.entity_id
_entity_poly.type
_entity_poly.pdbx_seq_one_letter_code
_entity_poly.pdbx_strand_id
1 'polypeptide(L)'
;MKTRVAAWIAIASMLLAMAPAQKPLDDYFKRAEPAYRWEKRDEKRVENGTIYTLFMISQTWQGIEWDHFVQIFYPDKPRFPRFATLLNTGGTPSAGNEAIGMLVAQRSGAPFVILYGIPKQPLYGGLYEDALIVYTWQKFLETGDPTWPLHFPMAKAVLKCMDTVQAFLKEAGKPVPQKFLITGASKRGWTTWLVGASRDRRVAGIAPMVIDTLNLPAQVPHHLEFYRGVPSEQIGDYTQAGMLEKLNTPEGRKLVELEDPYSYRDRYTMPKLIINGTNDRYWALDALNLYWDGLPNPKWVLYVPNSGHGLEDRLRVYNTMAAFVRALAQERSLPKMEWQFRPTEQGLELTVKSTPAAKEAYLWVASTPVHDFRDAKWQSRPMERTRNGWRGTLPKPKEGWSACFAELVFEQDGQTYTLSTQLQILGADNTK
;
A
#
# COMPACT_ATOMS: atom_id res chain seq x y z
N MET A 1 57.00 31.23 -25.21
CA MET A 1 56.09 30.64 -26.22
C MET A 1 56.21 29.12 -26.13
N LYS A 2 55.22 28.28 -25.83
CA LYS A 2 53.76 28.41 -25.73
C LYS A 2 53.27 27.53 -24.57
N THR A 3 52.28 28.05 -23.87
CA THR A 3 51.53 27.53 -22.73
C THR A 3 50.82 26.20 -23.04
N ARG A 4 50.87 25.25 -22.10
CA ARG A 4 49.98 24.09 -22.05
C ARG A 4 48.72 24.49 -21.28
N VAL A 5 47.58 24.58 -21.98
CA VAL A 5 46.25 24.64 -21.36
C VAL A 5 45.60 23.29 -21.62
N ALA A 6 45.52 22.45 -20.60
CA ALA A 6 44.69 21.24 -20.63
C ALA A 6 43.28 21.65 -20.21
N ALA A 7 42.32 21.42 -21.10
CA ALA A 7 40.91 21.76 -20.92
C ALA A 7 40.28 20.90 -19.82
N TRP A 8 39.65 21.55 -18.85
CA TRP A 8 38.71 20.93 -17.93
C TRP A 8 37.39 20.68 -18.66
N ILE A 9 36.97 19.42 -18.78
CA ILE A 9 35.62 19.07 -19.20
C ILE A 9 34.71 19.29 -18.00
N ALA A 10 33.93 20.37 -18.03
CA ALA A 10 32.83 20.58 -17.10
C ALA A 10 31.70 19.60 -17.45
N ILE A 11 31.45 18.64 -16.56
CA ILE A 11 30.24 17.82 -16.59
C ILE A 11 29.10 18.74 -16.15
N ALA A 12 28.28 19.18 -17.11
CA ALA A 12 27.03 19.88 -16.82
C ALA A 12 26.05 18.89 -16.19
N SER A 13 25.85 19.01 -14.88
CA SER A 13 24.77 18.33 -14.16
C SER A 13 23.43 18.83 -14.71
N MET A 14 22.73 17.99 -15.47
CA MET A 14 21.30 18.21 -15.74
C MET A 14 20.55 18.08 -14.41
N LEU A 15 20.23 19.21 -13.79
CA LEU A 15 19.19 19.29 -12.77
C LEU A 15 17.87 18.90 -13.44
N LEU A 16 17.39 17.68 -13.19
CA LEU A 16 15.98 17.35 -13.44
C LEU A 16 15.13 18.36 -12.67
N ALA A 17 14.41 19.21 -13.40
CA ALA A 17 13.37 20.04 -12.81
C ALA A 17 12.35 19.10 -12.15
N MET A 18 12.28 19.12 -10.82
CA MET A 18 11.26 18.36 -10.09
C MET A 18 9.86 18.86 -10.51
N ALA A 19 9.01 17.92 -10.92
CA ALA A 19 7.74 18.14 -11.59
C ALA A 19 6.71 18.99 -10.79
N PRO A 20 5.83 19.73 -11.47
CA PRO A 20 4.84 20.65 -10.87
C PRO A 20 3.88 20.00 -9.85
N ALA A 21 3.57 18.70 -9.99
CA ALA A 21 2.69 17.93 -9.12
C ALA A 21 3.16 17.80 -7.66
N GLN A 22 4.47 17.85 -7.45
CA GLN A 22 5.09 17.65 -6.14
C GLN A 22 4.83 18.82 -5.18
N LYS A 23 4.71 20.02 -5.72
CA LYS A 23 4.55 21.25 -4.95
C LYS A 23 3.17 21.33 -4.27
N PRO A 24 2.02 21.05 -4.94
CA PRO A 24 0.72 21.00 -4.30
C PRO A 24 0.65 20.08 -3.07
N LEU A 25 1.17 18.85 -3.16
CA LEU A 25 1.18 17.92 -2.03
C LEU A 25 2.01 18.46 -0.87
N ASP A 26 3.22 18.95 -1.16
CA ASP A 26 4.12 19.51 -0.14
C ASP A 26 3.52 20.75 0.53
N ASP A 27 2.93 21.66 -0.25
CA ASP A 27 2.26 22.86 0.24
C ASP A 27 1.06 22.47 1.12
N TYR A 28 0.27 21.48 0.69
CA TYR A 28 -0.88 21.00 1.45
C TYR A 28 -0.45 20.40 2.79
N PHE A 29 0.59 19.58 2.84
CA PHE A 29 1.09 18.98 4.10
C PHE A 29 1.73 20.01 5.03
N LYS A 30 2.45 21.01 4.50
CA LYS A 30 3.09 22.07 5.30
C LYS A 30 2.13 23.14 5.81
N ARG A 31 0.96 23.28 5.20
CA ARG A 31 -0.07 24.26 5.61
C ARG A 31 -0.37 24.13 7.11
N ALA A 32 -0.40 25.25 7.83
CA ALA A 32 -0.79 25.28 9.23
C ALA A 32 -2.24 24.83 9.42
N GLU A 33 -2.52 24.14 10.52
CA GLU A 33 -3.86 23.68 10.87
C GLU A 33 -4.28 24.26 12.22
N PRO A 34 -4.79 25.50 12.27
CA PRO A 34 -5.19 26.12 13.54
C PRO A 34 -6.37 25.41 14.21
N ALA A 35 -7.19 24.67 13.45
CA ALA A 35 -8.27 23.85 13.99
C ALA A 35 -7.78 22.57 14.67
N TYR A 36 -6.51 22.17 14.46
CA TYR A 36 -5.95 20.94 15.02
C TYR A 36 -5.99 20.97 16.55
N ARG A 37 -6.69 20.00 17.12
CA ARG A 37 -6.82 19.79 18.56
C ARG A 37 -7.17 18.34 18.83
N TRP A 38 -6.86 17.87 20.02
CA TRP A 38 -7.21 16.51 20.44
C TRP A 38 -7.50 16.48 21.94
N GLU A 39 -8.26 15.48 22.37
CA GLU A 39 -8.53 15.20 23.77
C GLU A 39 -8.63 13.70 24.02
N LYS A 40 -8.26 13.27 25.23
CA LYS A 40 -8.49 11.90 25.69
C LYS A 40 -9.97 11.73 26.05
N ARG A 41 -10.62 10.72 25.45
CA ARG A 41 -12.02 10.38 25.73
C ARG A 41 -12.17 9.20 26.69
N ASP A 42 -11.30 8.21 26.56
CA ASP A 42 -11.41 6.97 27.32
C ASP A 42 -10.04 6.31 27.55
N GLU A 43 -9.96 5.50 28.61
CA GLU A 43 -8.86 4.59 28.90
C GLU A 43 -9.42 3.27 29.42
N LYS A 44 -9.11 2.20 28.70
CA LYS A 44 -9.58 0.86 29.00
C LYS A 44 -8.41 -0.07 29.26
N ARG A 45 -8.36 -0.63 30.46
CA ARG A 45 -7.44 -1.72 30.79
C ARG A 45 -7.93 -3.01 30.15
N VAL A 46 -7.03 -3.74 29.49
CA VAL A 46 -7.30 -5.06 28.92
C VAL A 46 -6.19 -6.03 29.31
N GLU A 47 -6.33 -7.29 28.93
CA GLU A 47 -5.28 -8.27 29.16
C GLU A 47 -3.99 -7.86 28.44
N ASN A 48 -2.89 -7.79 29.20
CA ASN A 48 -1.54 -7.49 28.71
C ASN A 48 -1.35 -6.10 28.05
N GLY A 49 -2.24 -5.14 28.31
CA GLY A 49 -2.06 -3.77 27.81
C GLY A 49 -3.19 -2.81 28.18
N THR A 50 -3.10 -1.61 27.61
CA THR A 50 -4.10 -0.55 27.78
C THR A 50 -4.50 0.00 26.42
N ILE A 51 -5.79 0.30 26.26
CA ILE A 51 -6.35 0.96 25.09
C ILE A 51 -6.68 2.39 25.49
N TYR A 52 -6.09 3.36 24.80
CA TYR A 52 -6.45 4.78 24.94
C TYR A 52 -7.29 5.20 23.75
N THR A 53 -8.44 5.83 24.01
CA THR A 53 -9.28 6.40 22.95
C THR A 53 -9.20 7.91 23.01
N LEU A 54 -8.76 8.52 21.92
CA LEU A 54 -8.68 9.97 21.73
C LEU A 54 -9.69 10.41 20.68
N PHE A 55 -10.11 11.67 20.79
CA PHE A 55 -10.84 12.38 19.76
C PHE A 55 -9.94 13.48 19.19
N MET A 56 -9.82 13.56 17.87
CA MET A 56 -8.89 14.46 17.18
C MET A 56 -9.63 15.22 16.08
N ILE A 57 -9.48 16.53 16.05
CA ILE A 57 -9.73 17.33 14.84
C ILE A 57 -8.41 17.48 14.11
N SER A 58 -8.32 17.02 12.86
CA SER A 58 -7.07 17.01 12.10
C SER A 58 -6.82 18.33 11.36
N GLN A 59 -7.87 18.89 10.75
CA GLN A 59 -7.80 20.06 9.87
C GLN A 59 -9.20 20.62 9.59
N THR A 60 -9.23 21.74 8.88
CA THR A 60 -10.41 22.18 8.14
C THR A 60 -10.15 21.99 6.64
N TRP A 61 -11.06 21.33 5.94
CA TRP A 61 -10.98 21.14 4.48
C TRP A 61 -12.31 21.53 3.85
N GLN A 62 -12.26 22.42 2.86
CA GLN A 62 -13.44 23.00 2.19
C GLN A 62 -14.51 23.51 3.17
N GLY A 63 -14.06 24.20 4.24
CA GLY A 63 -14.93 24.75 5.28
C GLY A 63 -15.45 23.74 6.32
N ILE A 64 -15.05 22.47 6.23
CA ILE A 64 -15.55 21.39 7.09
C ILE A 64 -14.45 20.94 8.05
N GLU A 65 -14.74 20.87 9.36
CA GLU A 65 -13.81 20.28 10.33
C GLU A 65 -13.73 18.76 10.17
N TRP A 66 -12.52 18.22 10.20
CA TRP A 66 -12.26 16.79 10.08
C TRP A 66 -11.99 16.16 11.44
N ASP A 67 -13.04 15.57 12.03
CA ASP A 67 -12.97 14.82 13.27
C ASP A 67 -12.71 13.32 13.09
N HIS A 68 -12.00 12.74 14.05
CA HIS A 68 -11.55 11.36 14.04
C HIS A 68 -11.51 10.78 15.45
N PHE A 69 -11.83 9.49 15.56
CA PHE A 69 -11.38 8.68 16.71
C PHE A 69 -9.97 8.14 16.44
N VAL A 70 -9.14 8.13 17.48
CA VAL A 70 -7.82 7.50 17.47
C VAL A 70 -7.74 6.53 18.63
N GLN A 71 -7.52 5.24 18.37
CA GLN A 71 -7.25 4.25 19.42
C GLN A 71 -5.77 3.87 19.43
N ILE A 72 -5.15 3.96 20.60
CA ILE A 72 -3.76 3.56 20.84
C ILE A 72 -3.77 2.31 21.72
N PHE A 73 -3.32 1.20 21.15
CA PHE A 73 -3.14 -0.10 21.79
C PHE A 73 -1.71 -0.18 22.30
N TYR A 74 -1.55 -0.03 23.61
CA TYR A 74 -0.24 0.04 24.25
C TYR A 74 0.00 -1.22 25.09
N PRO A 75 0.88 -2.15 24.66
CA PRO A 75 1.24 -3.32 25.46
C PRO A 75 1.89 -2.93 26.79
N ASP A 76 1.80 -3.78 27.81
CA ASP A 76 2.44 -3.52 29.11
C ASP A 76 3.97 -3.46 29.04
N LYS A 77 4.54 -4.33 28.21
CA LYS A 77 5.97 -4.51 28.04
C LYS A 77 6.31 -4.50 26.55
N PRO A 78 6.16 -3.37 25.85
CA PRO A 78 6.46 -3.29 24.43
C PRO A 78 7.97 -3.51 24.24
N ARG A 79 8.34 -4.40 23.32
CA ARG A 79 9.73 -4.65 22.91
C ARG A 79 10.30 -3.46 22.15
N PHE A 80 9.46 -2.76 21.39
CA PHE A 80 9.83 -1.61 20.55
C PHE A 80 8.99 -0.38 20.91
N PRO A 81 9.17 0.19 22.13
CA PRO A 81 8.35 1.31 22.61
C PRO A 81 8.48 2.59 21.79
N ARG A 82 9.55 2.73 20.99
CA ARG A 82 9.82 3.90 20.13
C ARG A 82 9.38 3.68 18.67
N PHE A 83 8.72 2.58 18.37
CA PHE A 83 8.12 2.30 17.06
C PHE A 83 6.61 2.14 17.24
N ALA A 84 5.81 2.53 16.25
CA ALA A 84 4.38 2.22 16.23
C ALA A 84 3.91 1.82 14.84
N THR A 85 2.82 1.07 14.76
CA THR A 85 2.09 0.88 13.50
C THR A 85 0.82 1.69 13.53
N LEU A 86 0.54 2.43 12.46
CA LEU A 86 -0.66 3.24 12.31
C LEU A 86 -1.49 2.69 11.15
N LEU A 87 -2.62 2.08 11.49
CA LEU A 87 -3.66 1.67 10.56
C LEU A 87 -4.66 2.81 10.38
N ASN A 88 -4.79 3.32 9.16
CA ASN A 88 -5.86 4.27 8.81
C ASN A 88 -7.06 3.51 8.22
N THR A 89 -8.25 3.78 8.72
CA THR A 89 -9.48 3.05 8.38
C THR A 89 -10.72 3.95 8.40
N GLY A 90 -11.82 3.44 7.85
CA GLY A 90 -13.14 4.06 7.96
C GLY A 90 -13.86 3.69 9.26
N GLY A 91 -15.13 4.10 9.37
CA GLY A 91 -15.99 3.70 10.48
C GLY A 91 -15.56 4.27 11.84
N THR A 92 -15.90 3.55 12.90
CA THR A 92 -15.72 3.95 14.30
C THR A 92 -15.10 2.81 15.13
N PRO A 93 -14.61 3.08 16.36
CA PRO A 93 -14.16 2.05 17.28
C PRO A 93 -15.18 0.93 17.48
N SER A 94 -14.70 -0.32 17.56
CA SER A 94 -15.53 -1.50 17.81
C SER A 94 -14.76 -2.55 18.62
N ALA A 95 -15.47 -3.44 19.31
CA ALA A 95 -14.85 -4.52 20.07
C ALA A 95 -13.98 -5.45 19.20
N GLY A 96 -14.37 -5.69 17.95
CA GLY A 96 -13.57 -6.47 17.00
C GLY A 96 -12.25 -5.79 16.65
N ASN A 97 -12.27 -4.47 16.41
CA ASN A 97 -11.06 -3.69 16.19
C ASN A 97 -10.18 -3.65 17.43
N GLU A 98 -10.78 -3.60 18.62
CA GLU A 98 -10.01 -3.62 19.86
C GLU A 98 -9.24 -4.92 20.07
N ALA A 99 -9.90 -6.06 19.83
CA ALA A 99 -9.30 -7.37 19.95
C ALA A 99 -8.13 -7.55 18.95
N ILE A 100 -8.35 -7.17 17.68
CA ILE A 100 -7.32 -7.25 16.64
C ILE A 100 -6.17 -6.27 16.94
N GLY A 101 -6.47 -5.03 17.33
CA GLY A 101 -5.48 -4.01 17.62
C GLY A 101 -4.53 -4.43 18.74
N MET A 102 -5.06 -4.98 19.84
CA MET A 102 -4.23 -5.47 20.94
C MET A 102 -3.43 -6.73 20.55
N LEU A 103 -4.02 -7.65 19.79
CA LEU A 103 -3.32 -8.85 19.28
C LEU A 103 -2.12 -8.47 18.41
N VAL A 104 -2.30 -7.51 17.49
CA VAL A 104 -1.21 -7.04 16.61
C VAL A 104 -0.14 -6.30 17.40
N ALA A 105 -0.53 -5.47 18.38
CA ALA A 105 0.43 -4.79 19.25
C ALA A 105 1.32 -5.78 20.02
N GLN A 106 0.73 -6.85 20.55
CA GLN A 106 1.45 -7.92 21.25
C GLN A 106 2.36 -8.71 20.32
N ARG A 107 1.86 -9.17 19.16
CA ARG A 107 2.65 -9.98 18.21
C ARG A 107 3.82 -9.21 17.58
N SER A 108 3.62 -7.92 17.32
CA SER A 108 4.68 -7.05 16.80
C SER A 108 5.65 -6.59 17.90
N GLY A 109 5.20 -6.54 19.16
CA GLY A 109 5.95 -6.00 20.28
C GLY A 109 6.03 -4.47 20.28
N ALA A 110 5.18 -3.79 19.50
CA ALA A 110 5.16 -2.33 19.37
C ALA A 110 3.74 -1.80 19.62
N PRO A 111 3.58 -0.55 20.09
CA PRO A 111 2.30 0.15 20.05
C PRO A 111 1.62 0.06 18.68
N PHE A 112 0.31 -0.21 18.69
CA PHE A 112 -0.53 -0.20 17.50
C PHE A 112 -1.54 0.94 17.60
N VAL A 113 -1.80 1.63 16.51
CA VAL A 113 -2.67 2.79 16.44
C VAL A 113 -3.69 2.55 15.34
N ILE A 114 -4.97 2.80 15.63
CA ILE A 114 -6.02 2.85 14.63
C ILE A 114 -6.56 4.28 14.54
N LEU A 115 -6.47 4.87 13.35
CA LEU A 115 -7.11 6.12 13.00
C LEU A 115 -8.40 5.82 12.24
N TYR A 116 -9.53 6.24 12.79
CA TYR A 116 -10.86 6.03 12.22
C TYR A 116 -11.37 7.24 11.42
N GLY A 117 -12.45 7.05 10.68
CA GLY A 117 -13.09 8.12 9.92
C GLY A 117 -12.21 8.68 8.80
N ILE A 118 -11.46 7.83 8.10
CA ILE A 118 -10.73 8.19 6.89
C ILE A 118 -11.44 7.56 5.69
N PRO A 119 -11.95 8.32 4.70
CA PRO A 119 -12.16 9.76 4.76
C PRO A 119 -13.25 10.10 5.80
N LYS A 120 -13.34 11.38 6.18
CA LYS A 120 -14.52 11.88 6.88
C LYS A 120 -15.70 11.79 5.91
N GLN A 121 -16.73 11.06 6.28
CA GLN A 121 -17.92 10.81 5.46
C GLN A 121 -19.12 10.47 6.36
N PRO A 122 -20.37 10.70 5.92
CA PRO A 122 -20.77 11.24 4.62
C PRO A 122 -20.41 12.72 4.44
N LEU A 123 -20.25 13.16 3.19
CA LEU A 123 -20.11 14.58 2.83
C LEU A 123 -20.96 14.92 1.58
N TYR A 124 -21.16 16.21 1.31
CA TYR A 124 -21.80 16.74 0.09
C TYR A 124 -23.11 16.04 -0.30
N GLY A 125 -24.06 15.95 0.63
CA GLY A 125 -25.37 15.35 0.37
C GLY A 125 -25.40 13.83 0.50
N GLY A 126 -24.53 13.25 1.34
CA GLY A 126 -24.60 11.82 1.68
C GLY A 126 -23.63 10.94 0.89
N LEU A 127 -22.61 11.51 0.25
CA LEU A 127 -21.61 10.75 -0.50
C LEU A 127 -20.63 10.05 0.43
N TYR A 128 -20.29 8.81 0.08
CA TYR A 128 -19.35 7.94 0.77
C TYR A 128 -18.32 7.38 -0.23
N GLU A 129 -17.17 6.95 0.28
CA GLU A 129 -16.25 6.06 -0.44
C GLU A 129 -15.91 6.57 -1.86
N ASP A 130 -16.07 5.73 -2.90
CA ASP A 130 -15.66 6.03 -4.28
C ASP A 130 -16.49 7.16 -4.89
N ALA A 131 -17.80 7.21 -4.64
CA ALA A 131 -18.65 8.32 -5.04
C ALA A 131 -18.16 9.68 -4.48
N LEU A 132 -17.66 9.71 -3.24
CA LEU A 132 -17.08 10.92 -2.67
C LEU A 132 -15.73 11.29 -3.33
N ILE A 133 -14.88 10.30 -3.63
CA ILE A 133 -13.63 10.54 -4.38
C ILE A 133 -13.94 11.13 -5.76
N VAL A 134 -14.83 10.49 -6.51
CA VAL A 134 -15.25 10.92 -7.85
C VAL A 134 -15.81 12.34 -7.82
N TYR A 135 -16.65 12.67 -6.84
CA TYR A 135 -17.14 14.04 -6.66
C TYR A 135 -16.00 15.05 -6.49
N THR A 136 -15.01 14.75 -5.64
CA THR A 136 -13.87 15.66 -5.45
C THR A 136 -12.98 15.78 -6.69
N TRP A 137 -12.87 14.73 -7.49
CA TRP A 137 -12.16 14.75 -8.76
C TRP A 137 -12.88 15.63 -9.78
N GLN A 138 -14.21 15.54 -9.85
CA GLN A 138 -15.02 16.43 -10.68
C GLN A 138 -14.86 17.89 -10.25
N LYS A 139 -14.85 18.18 -8.94
CA LYS A 139 -14.60 19.54 -8.43
C LYS A 139 -13.22 20.08 -8.81
N PHE A 140 -12.19 19.24 -8.77
CA PHE A 140 -10.87 19.61 -9.30
C PHE A 140 -10.94 19.93 -10.80
N LEU A 141 -11.58 19.09 -11.61
CA LEU A 141 -11.69 19.32 -13.06
C LEU A 141 -12.50 20.59 -13.40
N GLU A 142 -13.51 20.93 -12.59
CA GLU A 142 -14.31 22.15 -12.75
C GLU A 142 -13.57 23.43 -12.36
N THR A 143 -12.78 23.38 -11.27
CA THR A 143 -12.24 24.58 -10.63
C THR A 143 -10.74 24.78 -10.86
N GLY A 144 -10.01 23.71 -11.17
CA GLY A 144 -8.55 23.68 -11.19
C GLY A 144 -7.89 23.78 -9.80
N ASP A 145 -8.65 23.80 -8.70
CA ASP A 145 -8.11 23.95 -7.35
C ASP A 145 -7.54 22.61 -6.82
N PRO A 146 -6.21 22.50 -6.65
CA PRO A 146 -5.55 21.25 -6.28
C PRO A 146 -5.78 20.83 -4.82
N THR A 147 -6.55 21.60 -4.04
CA THR A 147 -6.93 21.24 -2.67
C THR A 147 -8.22 20.42 -2.60
N TRP A 148 -8.92 20.21 -3.72
CA TRP A 148 -10.10 19.35 -3.80
C TRP A 148 -9.84 17.84 -3.70
N PRO A 149 -8.83 17.25 -4.37
CA PRO A 149 -8.52 15.82 -4.30
C PRO A 149 -8.62 15.22 -2.87
N LEU A 150 -9.55 14.28 -2.64
CA LEU A 150 -9.90 13.79 -1.30
C LEU A 150 -8.75 13.10 -0.58
N HIS A 151 -7.81 12.48 -1.30
CA HIS A 151 -6.71 11.78 -0.65
C HIS A 151 -5.72 12.72 0.05
N PHE A 152 -5.70 14.03 -0.27
CA PHE A 152 -4.86 15.02 0.39
C PHE A 152 -5.26 15.24 1.86
N PRO A 153 -6.52 15.60 2.18
CA PRO A 153 -6.97 15.69 3.57
C PRO A 153 -6.91 14.32 4.28
N MET A 154 -7.17 13.20 3.59
CA MET A 154 -7.00 11.86 4.19
C MET A 154 -5.56 11.63 4.66
N ALA A 155 -4.56 11.88 3.80
CA ALA A 155 -3.16 11.68 4.15
C ALA A 155 -2.69 12.66 5.23
N LYS A 156 -3.16 13.91 5.18
CA LYS A 156 -2.85 14.90 6.22
C LYS A 156 -3.42 14.51 7.59
N ALA A 157 -4.60 13.90 7.64
CA ALA A 157 -5.16 13.39 8.88
C ALA A 157 -4.30 12.28 9.51
N VAL A 158 -3.67 11.42 8.68
CA VAL A 158 -2.69 10.42 9.16
C VAL A 158 -1.44 11.10 9.75
N LEU A 159 -0.91 12.13 9.09
CA LEU A 159 0.24 12.90 9.62
C LEU A 159 -0.11 13.56 10.97
N LYS A 160 -1.31 14.13 11.09
CA LYS A 160 -1.83 14.69 12.34
C LYS A 160 -2.09 13.65 13.42
N CYS A 161 -2.48 12.44 13.04
CA CYS A 161 -2.58 11.34 13.99
C CYS A 161 -1.21 10.98 14.59
N MET A 162 -0.12 11.03 13.82
CA MET A 162 1.23 10.84 14.39
C MET A 162 1.57 11.95 15.40
N ASP A 163 1.23 13.21 15.12
CA ASP A 163 1.39 14.33 16.06
C ASP A 163 0.63 14.05 17.37
N THR A 164 -0.64 13.66 17.26
CA THR A 164 -1.54 13.36 18.39
C THR A 164 -1.03 12.22 19.25
N VAL A 165 -0.59 11.11 18.62
CA VAL A 165 -0.05 9.96 19.35
C VAL A 165 1.21 10.34 20.12
N GLN A 166 2.11 11.12 19.50
CA GLN A 166 3.35 11.55 20.16
C GLN A 166 3.07 12.49 21.33
N ALA A 167 2.15 13.45 21.15
CA ALA A 167 1.76 14.39 22.19
C ALA A 167 1.11 13.66 23.38
N PHE A 168 0.12 12.82 23.12
CA PHE A 168 -0.58 12.07 24.15
C PHE A 168 0.35 11.14 24.94
N LEU A 169 1.18 10.34 24.26
CA LEU A 169 2.06 9.40 24.95
C LEU A 169 3.12 10.12 25.80
N LYS A 170 3.56 11.32 25.38
CA LYS A 170 4.42 12.18 26.19
C LYS A 170 3.71 12.64 27.47
N GLU A 171 2.48 13.12 27.36
CA GLU A 171 1.66 13.55 28.52
C GLU A 171 1.35 12.37 29.45
N ALA A 172 1.11 11.18 28.91
CA ALA A 172 0.86 9.96 29.66
C ALA A 172 2.12 9.34 30.29
N GLY A 173 3.30 9.98 30.18
CA GLY A 173 4.57 9.48 30.73
C GLY A 173 5.05 8.17 30.08
N LYS A 174 4.60 7.88 28.86
CA LYS A 174 5.00 6.69 28.11
C LYS A 174 6.15 7.02 27.15
N PRO A 175 7.00 6.03 26.82
CA PRO A 175 7.88 6.13 25.66
C PRO A 175 7.15 6.61 24.40
N VAL A 176 7.72 7.62 23.75
CA VAL A 176 7.15 8.25 22.56
C VAL A 176 7.68 7.56 21.30
N PRO A 177 6.81 7.08 20.40
CA PRO A 177 7.21 6.58 19.09
C PRO A 177 7.93 7.65 18.26
N GLN A 178 9.06 7.29 17.67
CA GLN A 178 9.83 8.14 16.77
C GLN A 178 9.68 7.73 15.30
N LYS A 179 9.23 6.50 15.08
CA LYS A 179 9.10 5.85 13.78
C LYS A 179 7.77 5.12 13.69
N PHE A 180 7.15 5.19 12.52
CA PHE A 180 5.85 4.61 12.23
C PHE A 180 5.89 3.75 10.96
N LEU A 181 5.29 2.57 11.02
CA LEU A 181 4.76 1.89 9.84
C LEU A 181 3.35 2.45 9.57
N ILE A 182 3.08 2.88 8.34
CA ILE A 182 1.74 3.34 7.93
C ILE A 182 1.07 2.26 7.06
N THR A 183 -0.19 1.95 7.35
CA THR A 183 -0.96 0.95 6.59
C THR A 183 -2.44 1.31 6.50
N GLY A 184 -3.12 0.71 5.52
CA GLY A 184 -4.54 0.88 5.23
C GLY A 184 -4.93 0.05 4.01
N ALA A 185 -6.23 -0.26 3.90
CA ALA A 185 -6.78 -1.05 2.80
C ALA A 185 -7.52 -0.18 1.78
N SER A 186 -7.47 -0.54 0.50
CA SER A 186 -8.24 0.11 -0.56
C SER A 186 -7.86 1.60 -0.67
N LYS A 187 -8.82 2.52 -0.64
CA LYS A 187 -8.61 3.98 -0.57
C LYS A 187 -7.70 4.43 0.59
N ARG A 188 -7.69 3.68 1.69
CA ARG A 188 -6.79 3.91 2.83
C ARG A 188 -5.38 3.36 2.56
N GLY A 189 -5.27 2.38 1.67
CA GLY A 189 -4.00 1.98 1.06
C GLY A 189 -3.48 3.05 0.11
N TRP A 190 -4.35 3.69 -0.68
CA TRP A 190 -3.99 4.87 -1.49
C TRP A 190 -3.46 5.99 -0.60
N THR A 191 -4.18 6.29 0.48
CA THR A 191 -3.77 7.25 1.51
C THR A 191 -2.40 6.90 2.10
N THR A 192 -2.15 5.60 2.35
CA THR A 192 -0.86 5.11 2.85
C THR A 192 0.28 5.46 1.89
N TRP A 193 0.06 5.34 0.58
CA TRP A 193 1.07 5.76 -0.39
C TRP A 193 1.32 7.27 -0.39
N LEU A 194 0.28 8.11 -0.29
CA LEU A 194 0.47 9.56 -0.21
C LEU A 194 1.17 9.98 1.09
N VAL A 195 0.90 9.30 2.20
CA VAL A 195 1.66 9.48 3.44
C VAL A 195 3.13 9.08 3.24
N GLY A 196 3.41 8.00 2.52
CA GLY A 196 4.76 7.63 2.11
C GLY A 196 5.45 8.72 1.28
N ALA A 197 4.71 9.46 0.46
CA ALA A 197 5.23 10.56 -0.36
C ALA A 197 5.48 11.86 0.41
N SER A 198 5.07 11.94 1.68
CA SER A 198 5.14 13.17 2.50
C SER A 198 6.55 13.63 2.84
N ARG A 199 7.56 12.75 2.74
CA ARG A 199 8.93 12.95 3.25
C ARG A 199 9.00 13.19 4.77
N ASP A 200 7.95 12.89 5.52
CA ASP A 200 7.98 12.92 6.98
C ASP A 200 8.95 11.85 7.49
N ARG A 201 9.98 12.28 8.22
CA ARG A 201 11.06 11.41 8.72
C ARG A 201 10.57 10.37 9.73
N ARG A 202 9.36 10.52 10.27
CA ARG A 202 8.73 9.54 11.16
C ARG A 202 8.24 8.31 10.39
N VAL A 203 7.95 8.43 9.09
CA VAL A 203 7.52 7.28 8.27
C VAL A 203 8.72 6.36 8.01
N ALA A 204 8.78 5.24 8.72
CA ALA A 204 9.84 4.24 8.60
C ALA A 204 9.58 3.22 7.49
N GLY A 205 8.32 3.04 7.12
CA GLY A 205 7.89 2.17 6.03
C GLY A 205 6.39 2.28 5.80
N ILE A 206 5.93 1.70 4.71
CA ILE A 206 4.52 1.65 4.35
C ILE A 206 4.08 0.23 4.01
N ALA A 207 2.84 -0.12 4.34
CA ALA A 207 2.23 -1.38 3.95
C ALA A 207 0.82 -1.16 3.37
N PRO A 208 0.72 -0.64 2.12
CA PRO A 208 -0.57 -0.45 1.46
C PRO A 208 -1.20 -1.81 1.10
N MET A 209 -2.50 -1.93 1.32
CA MET A 209 -3.24 -3.18 1.09
C MET A 209 -4.35 -3.00 0.06
N VAL A 210 -4.54 -4.00 -0.81
CA VAL A 210 -5.65 -4.13 -1.76
C VAL A 210 -5.94 -2.86 -2.57
N ILE A 211 -4.88 -2.23 -3.06
CA ILE A 211 -4.96 -1.03 -3.89
C ILE A 211 -3.98 -1.11 -5.06
N ASP A 212 -4.15 -2.16 -5.86
CA ASP A 212 -3.22 -2.51 -6.93
C ASP A 212 -3.45 -1.66 -8.20
N THR A 213 -3.46 -0.33 -8.06
CA THR A 213 -3.87 0.62 -9.12
C THR A 213 -2.95 1.85 -9.20
N LEU A 214 -1.66 1.65 -8.98
CA LEU A 214 -0.66 2.69 -9.25
C LEU A 214 -0.37 2.76 -10.75
N ASN A 215 0.07 3.92 -11.23
CA ASN A 215 0.31 4.17 -12.65
C ASN A 215 -1.02 4.15 -13.43
N LEU A 216 -1.99 4.94 -12.95
CA LEU A 216 -3.33 5.08 -13.53
C LEU A 216 -3.34 5.17 -15.06
N PRO A 217 -2.42 5.92 -15.71
CA PRO A 217 -2.33 5.96 -17.17
C PRO A 217 -2.13 4.60 -17.86
N ALA A 218 -1.39 3.70 -17.23
CA ALA A 218 -1.20 2.34 -17.72
C ALA A 218 -2.33 1.42 -17.25
N GLN A 219 -2.87 1.64 -16.05
CA GLN A 219 -3.90 0.81 -15.44
C GLN A 219 -5.22 0.86 -16.19
N VAL A 220 -5.71 2.05 -16.56
CA VAL A 220 -7.01 2.19 -17.23
C VAL A 220 -7.10 1.40 -18.54
N PRO A 221 -6.18 1.56 -19.52
CA PRO A 221 -6.24 0.78 -20.75
C PRO A 221 -6.03 -0.72 -20.49
N HIS A 222 -5.10 -1.09 -19.60
CA HIS A 222 -4.86 -2.49 -19.24
C HIS A 222 -6.09 -3.14 -18.62
N HIS A 223 -6.79 -2.44 -17.72
CA HIS A 223 -8.01 -2.91 -17.08
C HIS A 223 -9.10 -3.20 -18.13
N LEU A 224 -9.30 -2.28 -19.07
CA LEU A 224 -10.27 -2.46 -20.15
C LEU A 224 -9.88 -3.65 -21.05
N GLU A 225 -8.62 -3.78 -21.43
CA GLU A 225 -8.14 -4.92 -22.22
C GLU A 225 -8.34 -6.25 -21.47
N PHE A 226 -7.90 -6.31 -20.21
CA PHE A 226 -7.93 -7.49 -19.35
C PHE A 226 -9.35 -8.05 -19.20
N TYR A 227 -10.34 -7.18 -19.04
CA TYR A 227 -11.76 -7.53 -18.90
C TYR A 227 -12.57 -7.36 -20.21
N ARG A 228 -11.91 -7.40 -21.38
CA ARG A 228 -12.53 -7.39 -22.71
C ARG A 228 -13.53 -6.26 -22.93
N GLY A 229 -13.17 -5.06 -22.48
CA GLY A 229 -13.92 -3.82 -22.63
C GLY A 229 -14.98 -3.57 -21.56
N VAL A 230 -15.20 -4.50 -20.63
CA VAL A 230 -16.16 -4.34 -19.53
C VAL A 230 -15.41 -4.04 -18.23
N PRO A 231 -15.42 -2.80 -17.72
CA PRO A 231 -14.78 -2.47 -16.45
C PRO A 231 -15.30 -3.33 -15.30
N SER A 232 -14.53 -3.41 -14.22
CA SER A 232 -14.94 -4.14 -13.02
C SER A 232 -16.17 -3.47 -12.42
N GLU A 233 -17.11 -4.26 -11.91
CA GLU A 233 -18.26 -3.75 -11.17
C GLU A 233 -17.86 -2.92 -9.94
N GLN A 234 -16.65 -3.16 -9.41
CA GLN A 234 -16.12 -2.47 -8.24
C GLN A 234 -15.73 -1.01 -8.52
N ILE A 235 -15.55 -0.62 -9.78
CA ILE A 235 -15.21 0.75 -10.19
C ILE A 235 -16.40 1.48 -10.85
N GLY A 236 -17.62 1.06 -10.50
CA GLY A 236 -18.87 1.59 -11.05
C GLY A 236 -19.01 3.10 -10.92
N ASP A 237 -18.69 3.67 -9.76
CA ASP A 237 -18.79 5.13 -9.52
C ASP A 237 -17.91 5.92 -10.51
N TYR A 238 -16.68 5.46 -10.75
CA TYR A 238 -15.75 6.08 -11.70
C TYR A 238 -16.24 5.95 -13.13
N THR A 239 -16.73 4.76 -13.50
CA THR A 239 -17.22 4.47 -14.85
C THR A 239 -18.46 5.30 -15.17
N GLN A 240 -19.45 5.34 -14.27
CA GLN A 240 -20.69 6.09 -14.46
C GLN A 240 -20.45 7.60 -14.57
N ALA A 241 -19.43 8.13 -13.88
CA ALA A 241 -19.03 9.52 -13.96
C ALA A 241 -18.15 9.88 -15.19
N GLY A 242 -17.83 8.90 -16.04
CA GLY A 242 -16.96 9.05 -17.20
C GLY A 242 -15.49 9.32 -16.84
N MET A 243 -15.06 8.92 -15.63
CA MET A 243 -13.71 9.24 -15.15
C MET A 243 -12.61 8.52 -15.93
N LEU A 244 -12.84 7.29 -16.40
CA LEU A 244 -11.83 6.52 -17.14
C LEU A 244 -11.35 7.27 -18.41
N GLU A 245 -12.25 7.93 -19.11
CA GLU A 245 -11.92 8.75 -20.29
C GLU A 245 -11.33 10.10 -19.88
N LYS A 246 -11.92 10.75 -18.87
CA LYS A 246 -11.48 12.06 -18.39
C LYS A 246 -10.04 12.06 -17.89
N LEU A 247 -9.57 10.97 -17.26
CA LEU A 247 -8.18 10.88 -16.76
C LEU A 247 -7.12 10.97 -17.89
N ASN A 248 -7.51 10.74 -19.16
CA ASN A 248 -6.62 10.86 -20.30
C ASN A 248 -6.61 12.25 -20.97
N THR A 249 -7.50 13.18 -20.56
CA THR A 249 -7.48 14.56 -21.08
C THR A 249 -6.34 15.38 -20.45
N PRO A 250 -5.90 16.49 -21.05
CA PRO A 250 -4.87 17.34 -20.45
C PRO A 250 -5.17 17.78 -19.00
N GLU A 251 -6.44 18.06 -18.69
CA GLU A 251 -6.90 18.41 -17.34
C GLU A 251 -6.90 17.19 -16.42
N GLY A 252 -7.36 16.02 -16.91
CA GLY A 252 -7.30 14.77 -16.17
C GLY A 252 -5.87 14.34 -15.85
N ARG A 253 -4.91 14.60 -16.74
CA ARG A 253 -3.49 14.35 -16.48
C ARG A 253 -2.96 15.15 -15.30
N LYS A 254 -3.44 16.38 -15.09
CA LYS A 254 -3.10 17.17 -13.88
C LYS A 254 -3.70 16.56 -12.62
N LEU A 255 -4.90 15.97 -12.70
CA LEU A 255 -5.48 15.22 -11.58
C LEU A 255 -4.66 13.96 -11.28
N VAL A 256 -4.31 13.18 -12.29
CA VAL A 256 -3.44 11.99 -12.15
C VAL A 256 -2.10 12.36 -11.51
N GLU A 257 -1.52 13.49 -11.90
CA GLU A 257 -0.30 14.02 -11.29
C GLU A 257 -0.44 14.25 -9.78
N LEU A 258 -1.61 14.70 -9.31
CA LEU A 258 -1.89 14.93 -7.89
C LEU A 258 -2.24 13.63 -7.15
N GLU A 259 -3.08 12.78 -7.75
CA GLU A 259 -3.71 11.66 -7.07
C GLU A 259 -2.92 10.36 -7.20
N ASP A 260 -2.40 10.03 -8.39
CA ASP A 260 -1.72 8.75 -8.62
C ASP A 260 -0.45 8.64 -7.79
N PRO A 261 -0.33 7.66 -6.89
CA PRO A 261 0.88 7.51 -6.10
C PRO A 261 2.13 7.28 -6.96
N TYR A 262 1.99 6.74 -8.16
CA TYR A 262 3.10 6.55 -9.08
C TYR A 262 3.73 7.88 -9.55
N SER A 263 3.00 8.99 -9.51
CA SER A 263 3.52 10.34 -9.75
C SER A 263 4.57 10.76 -8.71
N TYR A 264 4.58 10.13 -7.54
CA TYR A 264 5.50 10.40 -6.43
C TYR A 264 6.54 9.30 -6.22
N ARG A 265 6.66 8.33 -7.14
CA ARG A 265 7.48 7.11 -6.95
C ARG A 265 8.92 7.34 -6.49
N ASP A 266 9.56 8.41 -6.97
CA ASP A 266 10.93 8.78 -6.60
C ASP A 266 11.08 9.13 -5.10
N ARG A 267 9.98 9.40 -4.40
CA ARG A 267 9.95 9.68 -2.96
C ARG A 267 9.87 8.42 -2.10
N TYR A 268 9.56 7.26 -2.68
CA TYR A 268 9.35 6.02 -1.93
C TYR A 268 10.66 5.30 -1.58
N THR A 269 11.59 6.03 -0.97
CA THR A 269 12.91 5.53 -0.53
C THR A 269 12.83 4.69 0.74
N MET A 270 11.71 4.75 1.47
CA MET A 270 11.46 3.88 2.61
C MET A 270 11.10 2.45 2.16
N PRO A 271 11.33 1.45 3.04
CA PRO A 271 10.78 0.11 2.88
C PRO A 271 9.26 0.09 2.63
N LYS A 272 8.81 -0.77 1.72
CA LYS A 272 7.39 -0.94 1.39
C LYS A 272 7.00 -2.42 1.25
N LEU A 273 5.88 -2.80 1.86
CA LEU A 273 5.27 -4.14 1.75
C LEU A 273 3.88 -4.00 1.13
N ILE A 274 3.75 -4.35 -0.15
CA ILE A 274 2.45 -4.34 -0.85
C ILE A 274 1.71 -5.62 -0.51
N ILE A 275 0.43 -5.55 -0.16
CA ILE A 275 -0.37 -6.73 0.22
C ILE A 275 -1.63 -6.79 -0.64
N ASN A 276 -1.73 -7.79 -1.52
CA ASN A 276 -2.83 -7.94 -2.48
C ASN A 276 -3.51 -9.31 -2.36
N GLY A 277 -4.80 -9.36 -2.63
CA GLY A 277 -5.55 -10.60 -2.81
C GLY A 277 -5.43 -11.08 -4.25
N THR A 278 -5.30 -12.40 -4.45
CA THR A 278 -5.20 -13.01 -5.79
C THR A 278 -6.54 -13.14 -6.52
N ASN A 279 -7.65 -12.88 -5.82
CA ASN A 279 -9.02 -12.89 -6.32
C ASN A 279 -9.70 -11.52 -6.08
N ASP A 280 -8.92 -10.46 -5.89
CA ASP A 280 -9.48 -9.11 -5.77
C ASP A 280 -10.21 -8.76 -7.07
N ARG A 281 -11.46 -8.29 -6.93
CA ARG A 281 -12.33 -8.01 -8.05
C ARG A 281 -12.12 -6.61 -8.60
N TYR A 282 -11.38 -5.74 -7.90
CA TYR A 282 -11.15 -4.35 -8.32
C TYR A 282 -10.21 -4.23 -9.52
N TRP A 283 -9.12 -5.00 -9.54
CA TRP A 283 -7.99 -4.76 -10.44
C TRP A 283 -7.61 -6.03 -11.20
N ALA A 284 -7.04 -5.85 -12.39
CA ALA A 284 -6.46 -6.95 -13.17
C ALA A 284 -5.45 -7.74 -12.32
N LEU A 285 -5.41 -9.06 -12.51
CA LEU A 285 -4.59 -9.96 -11.68
C LEU A 285 -3.10 -9.55 -11.70
N ASP A 286 -2.60 -9.09 -12.84
CA ASP A 286 -1.21 -8.68 -13.08
C ASP A 286 -0.97 -7.17 -12.93
N ALA A 287 -1.90 -6.41 -12.34
CA ALA A 287 -1.82 -4.95 -12.23
C ALA A 287 -0.53 -4.45 -11.55
N LEU A 288 0.00 -5.18 -10.56
CA LEU A 288 1.30 -4.90 -9.93
C LEU A 288 2.45 -4.76 -10.95
N ASN A 289 2.42 -5.55 -12.03
CA ASN A 289 3.49 -5.58 -13.03
C ASN A 289 3.65 -4.23 -13.76
N LEU A 290 2.58 -3.42 -13.81
CA LEU A 290 2.58 -2.12 -14.49
C LEU A 290 3.36 -1.03 -13.73
N TYR A 291 3.69 -1.26 -12.46
CA TYR A 291 4.36 -0.24 -11.64
C TYR A 291 5.48 -0.77 -10.76
N TRP A 292 5.62 -2.09 -10.57
CA TRP A 292 6.64 -2.71 -9.73
C TRP A 292 8.05 -2.19 -10.01
N ASP A 293 8.47 -2.18 -11.27
CA ASP A 293 9.84 -1.79 -11.65
C ASP A 293 10.11 -0.29 -11.44
N GLY A 294 9.07 0.54 -11.46
CA GLY A 294 9.17 1.97 -11.19
C GLY A 294 9.31 2.31 -9.70
N LEU A 295 9.08 1.35 -8.80
CA LEU A 295 9.19 1.57 -7.35
C LEU A 295 10.63 1.37 -6.87
N PRO A 296 11.20 2.32 -6.09
CA PRO A 296 12.52 2.15 -5.49
C PRO A 296 12.57 0.96 -4.53
N ASN A 297 13.76 0.35 -4.39
CA ASN A 297 14.04 -0.63 -3.34
C ASN A 297 14.29 0.10 -1.99
N PRO A 298 14.08 -0.59 -0.85
CA PRO A 298 13.59 -1.95 -0.73
C PRO A 298 12.05 -2.03 -0.82
N LYS A 299 11.56 -3.09 -1.46
CA LYS A 299 10.13 -3.36 -1.68
C LYS A 299 9.85 -4.85 -1.71
N TRP A 300 8.68 -5.23 -1.23
CA TRP A 300 8.16 -6.60 -1.22
C TRP A 300 6.69 -6.62 -1.56
N VAL A 301 6.21 -7.78 -2.02
CA VAL A 301 4.79 -8.06 -2.17
C VAL A 301 4.44 -9.32 -1.38
N LEU A 302 3.24 -9.32 -0.80
CA LEU A 302 2.54 -10.50 -0.32
C LEU A 302 1.27 -10.65 -1.16
N TYR A 303 1.17 -11.72 -1.93
CA TYR A 303 -0.10 -12.17 -2.49
C TYR A 303 -0.79 -13.12 -1.51
N VAL A 304 -2.06 -12.86 -1.23
CA VAL A 304 -2.91 -13.71 -0.40
C VAL A 304 -3.73 -14.63 -1.33
N PRO A 305 -3.38 -15.93 -1.41
CA PRO A 305 -4.03 -16.87 -2.32
C PRO A 305 -5.50 -17.08 -1.96
N ASN A 306 -6.38 -17.18 -2.97
CA ASN A 306 -7.83 -17.37 -2.78
C ASN A 306 -8.53 -16.25 -1.99
N SER A 307 -7.89 -15.08 -1.87
CA SER A 307 -8.45 -13.93 -1.17
C SER A 307 -8.84 -12.81 -2.11
N GLY A 308 -9.99 -12.21 -1.84
CA GLY A 308 -10.49 -11.02 -2.52
C GLY A 308 -10.04 -9.74 -1.83
N HIS A 309 -10.84 -8.69 -1.98
CA HIS A 309 -10.59 -7.38 -1.39
C HIS A 309 -10.58 -7.40 0.16
N GLY A 310 -11.15 -8.44 0.77
CA GLY A 310 -11.24 -8.61 2.22
C GLY A 310 -10.00 -9.24 2.88
N LEU A 311 -9.05 -9.77 2.09
CA LEU A 311 -7.87 -10.48 2.58
C LEU A 311 -8.22 -11.57 3.63
N GLU A 312 -9.03 -12.53 3.22
CA GLU A 312 -9.66 -13.55 4.06
C GLU A 312 -8.66 -14.38 4.88
N ASP A 313 -7.47 -14.71 4.35
CA ASP A 313 -6.37 -15.31 5.13
C ASP A 313 -5.65 -14.26 5.98
N ARG A 314 -6.36 -13.78 7.01
CA ARG A 314 -5.90 -12.73 7.93
C ARG A 314 -4.64 -13.13 8.70
N LEU A 315 -4.46 -14.41 9.00
CA LEU A 315 -3.27 -14.87 9.73
C LEU A 315 -2.00 -14.66 8.92
N ARG A 316 -2.04 -14.97 7.62
CA ARG A 316 -0.92 -14.69 6.69
C ARG A 316 -0.57 -13.21 6.63
N VAL A 317 -1.59 -12.35 6.52
CA VAL A 317 -1.42 -10.88 6.52
C VAL A 317 -0.79 -10.40 7.82
N TYR A 318 -1.36 -10.77 8.97
CA TYR A 318 -0.88 -10.30 10.27
C TYR A 318 0.51 -10.82 10.62
N ASN A 319 0.84 -12.06 10.30
CA ASN A 319 2.17 -12.62 10.56
C ASN A 319 3.24 -11.90 9.72
N THR A 320 2.96 -11.65 8.44
CA THR A 320 3.89 -10.94 7.54
C THR A 320 4.04 -9.48 7.92
N MET A 321 2.93 -8.81 8.25
CA MET A 321 2.98 -7.43 8.75
C MET A 321 3.74 -7.33 10.08
N ALA A 322 3.54 -8.28 11.01
CA ALA A 322 4.29 -8.32 12.27
C ALA A 322 5.79 -8.52 12.04
N ALA A 323 6.19 -9.40 11.11
CA ALA A 323 7.59 -9.55 10.71
C ALA A 323 8.16 -8.25 10.13
N PHE A 324 7.39 -7.55 9.28
CA PHE A 324 7.80 -6.27 8.71
C PHE A 324 7.97 -5.19 9.79
N VAL A 325 7.04 -5.07 10.73
CA VAL A 325 7.14 -4.15 11.88
C VAL A 325 8.41 -4.44 12.68
N ARG A 326 8.68 -5.71 13.01
CA ARG A 326 9.87 -6.09 13.77
C ARG A 326 11.16 -5.77 13.01
N ALA A 327 11.19 -6.01 11.70
CA ALA A 327 12.34 -5.66 10.86
C ALA A 327 12.61 -4.15 10.89
N LEU A 328 11.59 -3.32 10.66
CA LEU A 328 11.70 -1.86 10.69
C LEU A 328 12.12 -1.33 12.06
N ALA A 329 11.50 -1.84 13.13
CA ALA A 329 11.80 -1.43 14.50
C ALA A 329 13.23 -1.80 14.96
N GLN A 330 13.84 -2.80 14.30
CA GLN A 330 15.22 -3.23 14.51
C GLN A 330 16.21 -2.63 13.51
N GLU A 331 15.75 -1.73 12.62
CA GLU A 331 16.54 -1.19 11.52
C GLU A 331 17.16 -2.28 10.63
N ARG A 332 16.43 -3.39 10.46
CA ARG A 332 16.76 -4.51 9.60
C ARG A 332 15.86 -4.51 8.36
N SER A 333 16.32 -5.18 7.31
CA SER A 333 15.52 -5.45 6.11
C SER A 333 14.85 -6.82 6.22
N LEU A 334 13.68 -6.95 5.59
CA LEU A 334 13.18 -8.27 5.20
C LEU A 334 14.13 -8.91 4.17
N PRO A 335 14.02 -10.23 3.92
CA PRO A 335 14.88 -10.95 2.98
C PRO A 335 14.91 -10.30 1.59
N LYS A 336 16.10 -10.11 1.03
CA LYS A 336 16.23 -9.69 -0.37
C LYS A 336 15.79 -10.86 -1.25
N MET A 337 14.90 -10.61 -2.20
CA MET A 337 14.43 -11.62 -3.17
C MET A 337 14.81 -11.21 -4.58
N GLU A 338 15.23 -12.19 -5.38
CA GLU A 338 15.53 -12.04 -6.81
C GLU A 338 14.85 -13.19 -7.54
N TRP A 339 14.13 -12.90 -8.62
CA TRP A 339 13.45 -13.92 -9.40
C TRP A 339 13.55 -13.66 -10.89
N GLN A 340 13.37 -14.72 -11.66
CA GLN A 340 13.31 -14.67 -13.11
C GLN A 340 12.25 -15.63 -13.61
N PHE A 341 11.39 -15.11 -14.48
CA PHE A 341 10.51 -15.89 -15.32
C PHE A 341 11.18 -16.13 -16.68
N ARG A 342 11.25 -17.40 -17.09
CA ARG A 342 11.85 -17.81 -18.36
C ARG A 342 10.83 -18.62 -19.16
N PRO A 343 10.31 -18.09 -20.28
CA PRO A 343 9.50 -18.88 -21.20
C PRO A 343 10.29 -20.09 -21.73
N THR A 344 9.63 -21.22 -21.86
CA THR A 344 10.15 -22.45 -22.45
C THR A 344 9.14 -22.99 -23.46
N GLU A 345 9.55 -23.90 -24.34
CA GLU A 345 8.61 -24.58 -25.26
C GLU A 345 7.47 -25.30 -24.51
N GLN A 346 7.72 -25.70 -23.27
CA GLN A 346 6.79 -26.45 -22.43
C GLN A 346 5.94 -25.56 -21.51
N GLY A 347 6.18 -24.24 -21.48
CA GLY A 347 5.46 -23.29 -20.63
C GLY A 347 6.37 -22.21 -20.05
N LEU A 348 6.42 -22.10 -18.73
CA LEU A 348 7.13 -21.05 -18.01
C LEU A 348 7.94 -21.64 -16.84
N GLU A 349 9.23 -21.32 -16.76
CA GLU A 349 10.06 -21.61 -15.59
C GLU A 349 10.20 -20.36 -14.72
N LEU A 350 9.94 -20.49 -13.42
CA LEU A 350 10.19 -19.47 -12.40
C LEU A 350 11.33 -19.92 -11.50
N THR A 351 12.41 -19.14 -11.47
CA THR A 351 13.51 -19.33 -10.51
C THR A 351 13.53 -18.19 -9.51
N VAL A 352 13.76 -18.50 -8.22
CA VAL A 352 13.76 -17.51 -7.14
C VAL A 352 14.92 -17.76 -6.19
N LYS A 353 15.60 -16.69 -5.80
CA LYS A 353 16.67 -16.68 -4.80
C LYS A 353 16.33 -15.69 -3.69
N SER A 354 16.79 -15.98 -2.48
CA SER A 354 16.61 -15.09 -1.34
C SER A 354 17.84 -15.03 -0.44
N THR A 355 18.05 -13.89 0.21
CA THR A 355 19.05 -13.70 1.26
C THR A 355 18.41 -13.01 2.46
N PRO A 356 18.34 -13.66 3.64
CA PRO A 356 18.71 -15.06 3.90
C PRO A 356 17.89 -16.05 3.07
N ALA A 357 18.36 -17.29 2.95
CA ALA A 357 17.64 -18.33 2.21
C ALA A 357 16.29 -18.65 2.89
N ALA A 358 15.23 -18.75 2.08
CA ALA A 358 13.92 -19.20 2.54
C ALA A 358 13.97 -20.64 3.05
N LYS A 359 13.14 -20.94 4.05
CA LYS A 359 12.98 -22.30 4.60
C LYS A 359 12.32 -23.22 3.58
N GLU A 360 11.28 -22.71 2.94
CA GLU A 360 10.45 -23.41 1.97
C GLU A 360 10.06 -22.45 0.84
N ALA A 361 9.69 -23.00 -0.31
CA ALA A 361 9.08 -22.25 -1.39
C ALA A 361 7.97 -23.04 -2.07
N TYR A 362 6.90 -22.34 -2.42
CA TYR A 362 5.72 -22.89 -3.08
C TYR A 362 5.45 -22.15 -4.38
N LEU A 363 5.10 -22.89 -5.43
CA LEU A 363 4.52 -22.31 -6.64
C LEU A 363 3.00 -22.33 -6.48
N TRP A 364 2.41 -21.15 -6.42
CA TRP A 364 0.96 -20.97 -6.47
C TRP A 364 0.53 -20.90 -7.93
N VAL A 365 -0.52 -21.65 -8.28
CA VAL A 365 -1.05 -21.75 -9.64
C VAL A 365 -2.58 -21.67 -9.61
N ALA A 366 -3.14 -20.93 -10.55
CA ALA A 366 -4.56 -20.97 -10.88
C ALA A 366 -4.74 -21.18 -12.39
N SER A 367 -5.81 -21.86 -12.78
CA SER A 367 -6.20 -22.05 -14.18
C SER A 367 -7.68 -21.74 -14.36
N THR A 368 -8.04 -21.17 -15.51
CA THR A 368 -9.40 -20.76 -15.85
C THR A 368 -9.61 -20.83 -17.37
N PRO A 369 -10.81 -21.17 -17.86
CA PRO A 369 -11.12 -21.16 -19.29
C PRO A 369 -11.15 -19.73 -19.89
N VAL A 370 -11.27 -18.70 -19.07
CA VAL A 370 -11.35 -17.28 -19.49
C VAL A 370 -10.16 -16.50 -18.95
N HIS A 371 -9.87 -15.33 -19.52
CA HIS A 371 -8.75 -14.49 -19.07
C HIS A 371 -8.97 -13.89 -17.66
N ASP A 372 -10.22 -13.86 -17.20
CA ASP A 372 -10.60 -13.36 -15.87
C ASP A 372 -10.35 -14.43 -14.77
N PHE A 373 -9.50 -14.09 -13.81
CA PHE A 373 -9.11 -14.97 -12.70
C PHE A 373 -9.89 -14.73 -11.40
N ARG A 374 -10.86 -13.80 -11.37
CA ARG A 374 -11.55 -13.42 -10.12
C ARG A 374 -12.21 -14.60 -9.39
N ASP A 375 -12.71 -15.57 -10.15
CA ASP A 375 -13.34 -16.79 -9.61
C ASP A 375 -12.43 -18.03 -9.71
N ALA A 376 -11.17 -17.87 -10.14
CA ALA A 376 -10.21 -18.96 -10.27
C ALA A 376 -9.68 -19.42 -8.90
N LYS A 377 -9.52 -20.73 -8.72
CA LYS A 377 -8.99 -21.30 -7.48
C LYS A 377 -7.48 -21.47 -7.55
N TRP A 378 -6.78 -20.87 -6.61
CA TRP A 378 -5.33 -20.99 -6.45
C TRP A 378 -4.96 -22.21 -5.62
N GLN A 379 -3.97 -22.97 -6.11
CA GLN A 379 -3.41 -24.15 -5.43
C GLN A 379 -1.89 -24.05 -5.40
N SER A 380 -1.29 -24.47 -4.29
CA SER A 380 0.16 -24.48 -4.12
C SER A 380 0.75 -25.87 -4.37
N ARG A 381 1.95 -25.91 -4.92
CA ARG A 381 2.83 -27.09 -4.89
C ARG A 381 4.25 -26.70 -4.46
N PRO A 382 5.01 -27.59 -3.79
CA PRO A 382 6.39 -27.32 -3.44
C PRO A 382 7.25 -27.03 -4.67
N MET A 383 8.17 -26.07 -4.57
CA MET A 383 9.19 -25.81 -5.58
C MET A 383 10.40 -26.74 -5.38
N GLU A 384 11.10 -27.03 -6.47
CA GLU A 384 12.36 -27.77 -6.45
C GLU A 384 13.46 -26.90 -5.81
N ARG A 385 14.13 -27.44 -4.79
CA ARG A 385 15.31 -26.78 -4.22
C ARG A 385 16.49 -26.91 -5.16
N THR A 386 17.09 -25.80 -5.54
CA THR A 386 18.31 -25.75 -6.36
C THR A 386 19.51 -25.33 -5.52
N ARG A 387 20.72 -25.38 -6.10
CA ARG A 387 21.96 -24.93 -5.43
C ARG A 387 21.87 -23.50 -4.89
N ASN A 388 21.16 -22.62 -5.59
CA ASN A 388 21.17 -21.18 -5.33
C ASN A 388 19.78 -20.61 -5.00
N GLY A 389 18.76 -21.44 -4.76
CA GLY A 389 17.39 -20.98 -4.56
C GLY A 389 16.36 -22.05 -4.87
N TRP A 390 15.28 -21.68 -5.54
CA TRP A 390 14.13 -22.53 -5.83
C TRP A 390 13.72 -22.43 -7.29
N ARG A 391 13.19 -23.52 -7.86
CA ARG A 391 12.66 -23.60 -9.22
C ARG A 391 11.25 -24.16 -9.21
N GLY A 392 10.35 -23.52 -9.94
CA GLY A 392 9.00 -24.02 -10.23
C GLY A 392 8.72 -23.89 -11.72
N THR A 393 7.92 -24.80 -12.27
CA THR A 393 7.49 -24.74 -13.67
C THR A 393 5.98 -24.60 -13.72
N LEU A 394 5.45 -23.81 -14.66
CA LEU A 394 4.05 -23.76 -15.04
C LEU A 394 3.95 -24.33 -16.46
N PRO A 395 3.37 -25.52 -16.66
CA PRO A 395 3.14 -26.05 -17.98
C PRO A 395 2.24 -25.12 -18.80
N LYS A 396 2.48 -25.04 -20.10
CA LYS A 396 1.61 -24.32 -21.02
C LYS A 396 0.19 -24.92 -20.96
N PRO A 397 -0.86 -24.10 -20.72
CA PRO A 397 -2.21 -24.62 -20.71
C PRO A 397 -2.60 -25.11 -22.11
N LYS A 398 -3.31 -26.24 -22.19
CA LYS A 398 -3.86 -26.76 -23.46
C LYS A 398 -5.02 -25.90 -23.97
N GLU A 399 -5.78 -25.33 -23.03
CA GLU A 399 -6.93 -24.46 -23.26
C GLU A 399 -7.00 -23.41 -22.16
N GLY A 400 -7.57 -22.25 -22.47
CA GLY A 400 -7.75 -21.16 -21.51
C GLY A 400 -6.44 -20.54 -21.06
N TRP A 401 -6.38 -20.21 -19.76
CA TRP A 401 -5.34 -19.41 -19.16
C TRP A 401 -4.88 -20.00 -17.83
N SER A 402 -3.60 -19.82 -17.52
CA SER A 402 -3.01 -20.16 -16.23
C SER A 402 -2.16 -19.02 -15.71
N ALA A 403 -2.14 -18.83 -14.40
CA ALA A 403 -1.30 -17.85 -13.73
C ALA A 403 -0.45 -18.52 -12.66
N CYS A 404 0.76 -17.99 -12.39
CA CYS A 404 1.57 -18.44 -11.28
C CYS A 404 2.38 -17.33 -10.61
N PHE A 405 2.73 -17.55 -9.35
CA PHE A 405 3.77 -16.83 -8.62
C PHE A 405 4.45 -17.77 -7.61
N ALA A 406 5.64 -17.40 -7.15
CA ALA A 406 6.30 -18.09 -6.07
C ALA A 406 6.03 -17.39 -4.74
N GLU A 407 5.83 -18.20 -3.70
CA GLU A 407 5.79 -17.79 -2.32
C GLU A 407 6.96 -18.41 -1.57
N LEU A 408 7.74 -17.59 -0.87
CA LEU A 408 8.84 -18.03 -0.03
C LEU A 408 8.46 -17.90 1.43
N VAL A 409 8.72 -18.96 2.21
CA VAL A 409 8.46 -19.01 3.65
C VAL A 409 9.75 -18.68 4.41
N PHE A 410 9.64 -17.72 5.32
CA PHE A 410 10.71 -17.31 6.21
C PHE A 410 10.27 -17.45 7.67
N GLU A 411 11.24 -17.38 8.58
CA GLU A 411 10.99 -17.38 10.02
C GLU A 411 11.73 -16.23 10.68
N GLN A 412 11.06 -15.57 11.61
CA GLN A 412 11.65 -14.56 12.48
C GLN A 412 11.07 -14.69 13.88
N ASP A 413 11.93 -14.88 14.88
CA ASP A 413 11.57 -15.04 16.28
C ASP A 413 10.51 -16.16 16.50
N GLY A 414 10.68 -17.31 15.82
CA GLY A 414 9.78 -18.47 15.92
C GLY A 414 8.43 -18.30 15.22
N GLN A 415 8.21 -17.20 14.50
CA GLN A 415 7.00 -16.98 13.69
C GLN A 415 7.32 -17.05 12.21
N THR A 416 6.52 -17.81 11.46
CA THR A 416 6.62 -17.87 10.01
C THR A 416 5.88 -16.70 9.35
N TYR A 417 6.43 -16.23 8.24
CA TYR A 417 5.80 -15.26 7.36
C TYR A 417 6.17 -15.56 5.91
N THR A 418 5.42 -14.99 4.97
CA THR A 418 5.64 -15.24 3.55
C THR A 418 5.85 -13.97 2.77
N LEU A 419 6.62 -14.09 1.70
CA LEU A 419 6.81 -13.03 0.71
C LEU A 419 6.67 -13.67 -0.67
N SER A 420 6.14 -12.90 -1.61
CA SER A 420 5.80 -13.36 -2.96
C SER A 420 6.71 -12.70 -4.00
N THR A 421 6.85 -13.36 -5.14
CA THR A 421 7.31 -12.72 -6.38
C THR A 421 6.18 -11.91 -7.01
N GLN A 422 6.47 -11.17 -8.07
CA GLN A 422 5.44 -10.84 -9.07
C GLN A 422 4.79 -12.12 -9.61
N LEU A 423 3.65 -11.97 -10.26
CA LEU A 423 2.95 -13.06 -10.92
C LEU A 423 3.02 -12.94 -12.44
N GLN A 424 2.80 -14.04 -13.13
CA GLN A 424 2.73 -14.08 -14.59
C GLN A 424 1.56 -14.94 -15.06
N ILE A 425 0.91 -14.48 -16.13
CA ILE A 425 -0.20 -15.16 -16.81
C ILE A 425 0.33 -15.77 -18.12
N LEU A 426 -0.17 -16.95 -18.46
CA LEU A 426 0.15 -17.71 -19.66
C LEU A 426 -1.15 -18.20 -20.30
N GLY A 427 -1.36 -17.89 -21.59
CA GLY A 427 -2.47 -18.38 -22.40
C GLY A 427 -2.10 -19.61 -23.22
N ALA A 428 -3.12 -20.36 -23.66
CA ALA A 428 -2.94 -21.41 -24.66
C ALA A 428 -2.74 -20.79 -26.06
N ASP A 429 -2.11 -21.53 -26.99
CA ASP A 429 -1.80 -21.04 -28.35
C ASP A 429 -3.03 -20.61 -29.16
N ASN A 430 -4.21 -21.13 -28.80
CA ASN A 430 -5.48 -20.85 -29.44
C ASN A 430 -6.28 -19.72 -28.77
N THR A 431 -5.76 -19.12 -27.70
CA THR A 431 -6.42 -17.99 -27.02
C THR A 431 -6.08 -16.67 -27.72
N LYS A 432 -7.12 -15.89 -28.06
CA LYS A 432 -7.01 -14.51 -28.53
C LYS A 432 -7.28 -13.51 -27.42
#